data_AF-A0A7C2M3Q4-F1
#
_entry.id   AF-A0A7C2M3Q4-F1
#
_cell.length_a   1.000
_cell.length_b   1.000
_cell.length_c   1.000
_cell.angle_alpha   90.00
_cell.angle_beta   90.00
_cell.angle_gamma   90.00
#
_symmetry.space_group_name_H-M   'P 1'
#
loop_
_entity.id
_entity.type
_entity.pdbx_description
1 polymer ?
#
loop_
_entity_poly.entity_id
_entity_poly.type
_entity_poly.pdbx_seq_one_letter_code
_entity_poly.pdbx_strand_id
1 'polypeptide(L)'
;KNVIHLHGELKKARSTFDDDLIMDWEGDIKPGDFCEHNRQLRPHVVWFGEAVPMMEKAMEITAQADILIIIGTSMQVYPAAGLIDFISEDTPVYFIDPKPSIGGTRQLKVYAEKASVGVPKLVKELLEDN
;
A
#
# COMPACT_ATOMS: atom_id res chain seq x y z
N LYS A 1 5.48 -9.57 -8.94
CA LYS A 1 6.85 -9.77 -8.38
C LYS A 1 7.46 -8.50 -7.77
N ASN A 2 6.89 -7.30 -7.96
CA ASN A 2 7.42 -6.06 -7.38
C ASN A 2 6.33 -5.42 -6.51
N VAL A 3 6.32 -5.69 -5.20
CA VAL A 3 5.34 -5.13 -4.26
C VAL A 3 6.06 -4.08 -3.40
N ILE A 4 5.51 -2.87 -3.33
CA ILE A 4 5.98 -1.85 -2.41
C ILE A 4 5.14 -1.92 -1.14
N HIS A 5 5.78 -2.27 -0.03
CA HIS A 5 5.17 -2.38 1.28
C HIS A 5 5.27 -1.04 2.00
N LEU A 6 4.31 -0.12 1.75
CA LEU A 6 4.32 1.21 2.37
C LEU A 6 4.43 1.15 3.89
N HIS A 7 3.69 0.25 4.53
CA HIS A 7 3.67 0.10 5.99
C HIS A 7 4.56 -1.04 6.50
N GLY A 8 5.54 -1.47 5.70
CA GLY A 8 6.44 -2.56 6.05
C GLY A 8 5.84 -3.96 5.88
N GLU A 9 6.51 -4.95 6.43
CA GLU A 9 6.28 -6.37 6.21
C GLU A 9 6.24 -7.12 7.54
N LEU A 10 5.18 -7.93 7.73
CA LEU A 10 4.97 -8.65 8.99
C LEU A 10 6.06 -9.70 9.28
N LYS A 11 6.61 -10.33 8.22
CA LYS A 11 7.65 -11.37 8.32
C LYS A 11 9.06 -10.80 8.38
N LYS A 12 9.20 -9.56 8.81
CA LYS A 12 10.48 -8.88 8.95
C LYS A 12 10.56 -8.16 10.29
N ALA A 13 11.78 -8.08 10.81
CA ALA A 13 12.13 -7.26 11.96
C ALA A 13 13.07 -6.14 11.53
N ARG A 14 13.09 -5.04 12.28
CA ARG A 14 14.09 -3.97 12.16
C ARG A 14 14.69 -3.64 13.52
N SER A 15 15.88 -3.07 13.52
CA SER A 15 16.48 -2.55 14.76
C SER A 15 15.70 -1.35 15.28
N THR A 16 15.70 -1.16 16.61
CA THR A 16 15.21 0.07 17.26
C THR A 16 16.21 1.22 17.20
N PHE A 17 17.43 0.95 16.71
CA PHE A 17 18.51 1.94 16.59
C PHE A 17 18.72 2.40 15.14
N ASP A 18 18.58 1.50 14.19
CA ASP A 18 18.75 1.74 12.75
C ASP A 18 17.53 1.17 12.01
N ASP A 19 16.73 2.05 11.42
CA ASP A 19 15.49 1.68 10.75
C ASP A 19 15.72 0.92 9.44
N ASP A 20 16.91 1.07 8.83
CA ASP A 20 17.30 0.41 7.59
C ASP A 20 17.91 -0.98 7.84
N LEU A 21 18.25 -1.29 9.10
CA LEU A 21 18.72 -2.62 9.51
C LEU A 21 17.54 -3.59 9.64
N ILE A 22 17.13 -4.14 8.49
CA ILE A 22 15.96 -5.02 8.33
C ILE A 22 16.42 -6.46 8.09
N MET A 23 15.72 -7.43 8.66
CA MET A 23 15.97 -8.87 8.49
C MET A 23 14.69 -9.67 8.43
N ASP A 24 14.74 -10.82 7.77
CA ASP A 24 13.63 -11.78 7.78
C ASP A 24 13.43 -12.35 9.19
N TRP A 25 12.17 -12.42 9.62
CA TRP A 25 11.80 -12.85 10.96
C TRP A 25 10.40 -13.50 10.93
N GLU A 26 10.34 -14.82 11.08
CA GLU A 26 9.07 -15.56 11.05
C GLU A 26 8.53 -15.94 12.44
N GLY A 27 9.37 -15.84 13.48
CA GLY A 27 9.00 -16.18 14.85
C GLY A 27 8.49 -14.99 15.67
N ASP A 28 8.25 -15.22 16.95
CA ASP A 28 7.97 -14.14 17.89
C ASP A 28 9.20 -13.26 18.10
N ILE A 29 9.02 -11.94 18.21
CA ILE A 29 10.05 -11.03 18.71
C ILE A 29 9.86 -10.90 20.22
N LYS A 30 10.89 -11.26 20.98
CA LYS A 30 10.90 -11.22 22.44
C LYS A 30 11.89 -10.16 22.95
N PRO A 31 11.67 -9.63 24.16
CA PRO A 31 12.70 -8.86 24.84
C PRO A 31 13.99 -9.66 24.93
N GLY A 32 15.11 -9.07 24.48
CA GLY A 32 16.40 -9.76 24.39
C GLY A 32 16.77 -10.24 22.98
N ASP A 33 15.82 -10.23 22.03
CA ASP A 33 16.15 -10.43 20.62
C ASP A 33 16.80 -9.16 20.06
N PHE A 34 18.12 -9.21 19.92
CA PHE A 34 18.93 -8.06 19.53
C PHE A 34 19.45 -8.17 18.10
N CYS A 35 19.62 -7.01 17.47
CA CYS A 35 20.41 -6.92 16.24
C CYS A 35 21.92 -7.03 16.55
N GLU A 36 22.74 -7.07 15.50
CA GLU A 36 24.21 -7.14 15.60
C GLU A 36 24.86 -6.01 16.43
N HIS A 37 24.14 -4.90 16.65
CA HIS A 37 24.57 -3.77 17.48
C HIS A 37 24.14 -3.89 18.96
N ASN A 38 23.66 -5.05 19.41
CA ASN A 38 23.08 -5.27 20.75
C ASN A 38 21.91 -4.33 21.06
N ARG A 39 21.07 -4.03 20.05
CA ARG A 39 19.86 -3.19 20.21
C ARG A 39 18.61 -4.01 19.95
N GLN A 40 17.54 -3.72 20.68
CA GLN A 40 16.27 -4.43 20.60
C GLN A 40 15.71 -4.43 19.18
N LEU A 41 15.27 -5.60 18.71
CA LEU A 41 14.49 -5.73 17.49
C LEU A 41 13.02 -5.38 17.74
N ARG A 42 12.37 -4.85 16.71
CA ARG A 42 10.93 -4.62 16.64
C ARG A 42 10.39 -5.08 15.29
N PRO A 43 9.06 -5.29 15.15
CA PRO A 43 8.47 -5.58 13.84
C PRO A 43 8.83 -4.50 12.82
N HIS A 44 9.13 -4.91 11.59
CA HIS A 44 9.30 -4.00 10.45
C HIS A 44 7.92 -3.58 9.93
N VAL A 45 7.19 -2.86 10.79
CA VAL A 45 5.85 -2.34 10.52
C VAL A 45 5.84 -0.86 10.90
N VAL A 46 5.25 -0.04 10.05
CA VAL A 46 5.04 1.38 10.30
C VAL A 46 3.82 1.55 11.21
N TRP A 47 3.99 2.21 12.34
CA TRP A 47 2.90 2.56 13.25
C TRP A 47 2.34 3.95 12.96
N PHE A 48 1.15 4.23 13.50
CA PHE A 48 0.59 5.57 13.43
C PHE A 48 1.53 6.59 14.09
N GLY A 49 1.77 7.70 13.39
CA GLY A 49 2.70 8.74 13.81
C GLY A 49 4.15 8.53 13.36
N GLU A 50 4.48 7.37 12.77
CA GLU A 50 5.79 7.13 12.15
C GLU A 50 5.81 7.59 10.69
N ALA A 51 7.01 7.89 10.19
CA ALA A 51 7.22 8.15 8.78
C ALA A 51 6.94 6.89 7.93
N VAL A 52 6.51 7.09 6.68
CA VAL A 52 6.28 6.03 5.69
C VAL A 52 7.42 6.10 4.66
N PRO A 53 8.52 5.34 4.82
CA PRO A 53 9.75 5.55 4.06
C PRO A 53 9.58 5.35 2.55
N MET A 54 8.69 4.43 2.18
CA MET A 54 8.45 4.07 0.78
C MET A 54 7.46 5.00 0.07
N MET A 55 6.98 6.06 0.72
CA MET A 55 5.95 6.94 0.17
C MET A 55 6.45 7.70 -1.08
N GLU A 56 7.65 8.27 -1.03
CA GLU A 56 8.22 9.03 -2.16
C GLU A 56 8.33 8.16 -3.42
N LYS A 57 8.89 6.96 -3.27
CA LYS A 57 8.97 5.98 -4.36
C LYS A 57 7.59 5.58 -4.90
N ALA A 58 6.60 5.43 -4.01
CA ALA A 58 5.24 5.11 -4.45
C ALA A 58 4.62 6.27 -5.24
N MET A 59 4.84 7.52 -4.82
CA MET A 59 4.38 8.71 -5.54
C MET A 59 4.98 8.78 -6.95
N GLU A 60 6.29 8.56 -7.10
CA GLU A 60 6.97 8.55 -8.40
C GLU A 60 6.38 7.51 -9.36
N ILE A 61 6.09 6.30 -8.85
CA ILE A 61 5.49 5.23 -9.65
C ILE A 61 4.05 5.57 -10.00
N THR A 62 3.28 6.06 -9.03
CA THR A 62 1.88 6.44 -9.24
C THR A 62 1.77 7.55 -10.28
N ALA A 63 2.67 8.53 -10.29
CA ALA A 63 2.67 9.62 -11.27
C ALA A 63 2.89 9.16 -12.73
N GLN A 64 3.44 7.97 -12.94
CA GLN A 64 3.69 7.39 -14.26
C GLN A 64 2.59 6.40 -14.70
N ALA A 65 1.55 6.20 -13.89
CA ALA A 65 0.55 5.17 -14.15
C ALA A 65 -0.44 5.59 -15.25
N ASP A 66 -0.62 4.72 -16.24
CA ASP A 66 -1.69 4.86 -17.25
C ASP A 66 -3.08 4.53 -16.68
N ILE A 67 -3.13 3.70 -15.63
CA ILE A 67 -4.35 3.32 -14.92
C ILE A 67 -4.04 3.20 -13.43
N LEU A 68 -4.90 3.77 -12.57
CA LEU A 68 -4.85 3.57 -11.12
C LEU A 68 -6.00 2.68 -10.65
N ILE A 69 -5.70 1.61 -9.92
CA ILE A 69 -6.71 0.71 -9.33
C ILE A 69 -6.54 0.71 -7.81
N ILE A 70 -7.59 1.12 -7.11
CA ILE A 70 -7.66 1.21 -5.65
C ILE A 70 -8.59 0.11 -5.15
N ILE A 71 -8.13 -0.72 -4.22
CA ILE A 71 -8.86 -1.93 -3.80
C ILE A 71 -8.88 -2.03 -2.28
N GLY A 72 -10.06 -2.17 -1.67
CA GLY A 72 -10.22 -2.57 -0.27
C GLY A 72 -9.58 -1.64 0.75
N THR A 73 -9.71 -0.33 0.55
CA THR A 73 -9.20 0.70 1.47
C THR A 73 -10.30 1.71 1.78
N SER A 74 -10.29 2.20 3.02
CA SER A 74 -11.20 3.29 3.44
C SER A 74 -10.80 4.65 2.88
N MET A 75 -9.61 4.78 2.27
CA MET A 75 -9.06 6.07 1.82
C MET A 75 -8.92 7.11 2.95
N GLN A 76 -8.68 6.66 4.19
CA GLN A 76 -8.56 7.53 5.37
C GLN A 76 -7.16 7.54 6.00
N VAL A 77 -6.29 6.60 5.63
CA VAL A 77 -4.94 6.49 6.20
C VAL A 77 -3.96 7.30 5.37
N TYR A 78 -3.53 8.43 5.91
CA TYR A 78 -2.52 9.29 5.29
C TYR A 78 -1.11 8.89 5.73
N PRO A 79 -0.11 9.05 4.84
CA PRO A 79 -0.17 9.66 3.51
C PRO A 79 -0.70 8.77 2.37
N ALA A 80 -0.87 7.45 2.59
CA ALA A 80 -1.19 6.50 1.52
C ALA A 80 -2.47 6.83 0.73
N ALA A 81 -3.52 7.33 1.39
CA ALA A 81 -4.77 7.75 0.75
C ALA A 81 -4.58 8.87 -0.29
N GLY A 82 -3.54 9.71 -0.13
CA GLY A 82 -3.21 10.80 -1.04
C GLY A 82 -2.47 10.35 -2.30
N LEU A 83 -2.16 9.06 -2.49
CA LEU A 83 -1.51 8.60 -3.73
C LEU A 83 -2.36 8.90 -4.98
N ILE A 84 -3.68 8.91 -4.83
CA ILE A 84 -4.61 9.30 -5.91
C ILE A 84 -4.38 10.74 -6.41
N ASP A 85 -3.74 11.61 -5.62
CA ASP A 85 -3.49 13.00 -6.01
C ASP A 85 -2.24 13.18 -6.88
N PHE A 86 -1.46 12.10 -7.11
CA PHE A 86 -0.21 12.15 -7.86
C PHE A 86 -0.32 11.66 -9.31
N ILE A 87 -1.46 11.10 -9.72
CA ILE A 87 -1.70 10.71 -11.12
C ILE A 87 -1.98 11.93 -12.01
N SER A 88 -1.88 11.74 -13.32
CA SER A 88 -2.31 12.76 -14.29
C SER A 88 -3.84 12.86 -14.32
N GLU A 89 -4.39 14.03 -14.66
CA GLU A 89 -5.85 14.28 -14.67
C GLU A 89 -6.63 13.36 -15.64
N ASP A 90 -5.96 12.88 -16.68
CA ASP A 90 -6.56 11.98 -17.68
C ASP A 90 -6.41 10.49 -17.33
N THR A 91 -5.69 10.16 -16.25
CA THR A 91 -5.50 8.76 -15.82
C THR A 91 -6.82 8.20 -15.27
N PRO A 92 -7.40 7.17 -15.90
CA PRO A 92 -8.59 6.51 -15.37
C PRO A 92 -8.32 5.88 -14.00
N VAL A 93 -9.26 6.07 -13.08
CA VAL A 93 -9.20 5.51 -11.73
C VAL A 93 -10.35 4.54 -11.51
N TYR A 94 -10.04 3.38 -10.97
CA TYR A 94 -11.02 2.38 -10.57
C TYR A 94 -10.94 2.13 -9.07
N PHE A 95 -12.06 2.25 -8.36
CA PHE A 95 -12.13 1.99 -6.93
C PHE A 95 -13.07 0.83 -6.62
N ILE A 96 -12.54 -0.22 -6.00
CA ILE A 96 -13.26 -1.45 -5.68
C ILE A 96 -13.31 -1.60 -4.16
N ASP A 97 -14.50 -1.40 -3.59
CA ASP A 97 -14.73 -1.56 -2.16
C ASP A 97 -16.19 -1.95 -1.88
N PRO A 98 -16.49 -2.87 -0.94
CA PRO A 98 -17.87 -3.25 -0.62
C PRO A 98 -18.74 -2.10 -0.10
N LYS A 99 -18.12 -1.09 0.51
CA LYS A 99 -18.76 0.08 1.12
C LYS A 99 -17.91 1.32 0.81
N PRO A 100 -17.90 1.77 -0.47
CA PRO A 100 -16.96 2.78 -0.92
C PRO A 100 -17.12 4.08 -0.12
N SER A 101 -15.99 4.62 0.36
CA SER A 101 -15.92 5.86 1.14
C SER A 101 -15.95 7.13 0.29
N ILE A 102 -15.69 7.00 -1.01
CA ILE A 102 -15.72 8.07 -2.00
C ILE A 102 -16.66 7.71 -3.14
N GLY A 103 -17.39 8.70 -3.66
CA GLY A 103 -18.31 8.54 -4.78
C GLY A 103 -17.59 8.60 -6.13
N GLY A 104 -18.26 8.13 -7.19
CA GLY A 104 -17.72 8.19 -8.55
C GLY A 104 -17.68 9.62 -9.11
N THR A 105 -16.71 9.88 -9.98
CA THR A 105 -16.58 11.12 -10.75
C THR A 105 -16.43 10.76 -12.24
N ARG A 106 -16.21 11.74 -13.12
CA ARG A 106 -15.94 11.48 -14.54
C ARG A 106 -14.71 10.58 -14.75
N GLN A 107 -13.70 10.71 -13.90
CA GLN A 107 -12.42 9.99 -13.99
C GLN A 107 -12.37 8.76 -13.07
N LEU A 108 -13.24 8.71 -12.04
CA LEU A 108 -13.28 7.64 -11.04
C LEU A 108 -14.51 6.75 -11.21
N LYS A 109 -14.29 5.50 -11.63
CA LYS A 109 -15.31 4.44 -11.68
C LYS A 109 -15.28 3.63 -10.38
N VAL A 110 -16.43 3.51 -9.72
CA VAL A 110 -16.55 2.81 -8.43
C VAL A 110 -17.32 1.49 -8.60
N TYR A 111 -16.77 0.41 -8.04
CA TYR A 111 -17.41 -0.90 -7.92
C TYR A 111 -17.72 -1.16 -6.44
N ALA A 112 -18.99 -1.09 -6.08
CA ALA A 112 -19.49 -1.43 -4.76
C ALA A 112 -19.56 -2.96 -4.56
N GLU A 113 -18.41 -3.63 -4.65
CA GLU A 113 -18.29 -5.08 -4.69
C GLU A 113 -17.13 -5.56 -3.79
N LYS A 114 -17.18 -6.83 -3.37
CA LYS A 114 -16.02 -7.47 -2.74
C LYS A 114 -14.87 -7.57 -3.74
N ALA A 115 -13.63 -7.44 -3.26
CA ALA A 115 -12.44 -7.57 -4.09
C ALA A 115 -12.41 -8.89 -4.90
N SER A 116 -12.88 -9.99 -4.31
CA SER A 116 -12.99 -11.29 -4.97
C SER A 116 -13.94 -11.33 -6.17
N VAL A 117 -14.80 -10.32 -6.34
CA VAL A 117 -15.77 -10.21 -7.44
C VAL A 117 -15.39 -9.04 -8.35
N GLY A 118 -15.16 -7.86 -7.78
CA GLY A 118 -14.88 -6.64 -8.55
C GLY A 118 -13.52 -6.68 -9.26
N VAL A 119 -12.49 -7.27 -8.65
CA VAL A 119 -11.16 -7.31 -9.27
C VAL A 119 -11.15 -8.20 -10.52
N PRO A 120 -11.61 -9.46 -10.49
CA PRO A 120 -11.69 -10.27 -11.71
C PRO A 120 -12.54 -9.64 -12.81
N LYS A 121 -13.65 -8.99 -12.44
CA LYS A 121 -14.54 -8.29 -13.36
C LYS A 121 -13.83 -7.14 -14.07
N LEU A 122 -13.19 -6.23 -13.31
CA LEU A 122 -12.43 -5.11 -13.88
C LEU A 122 -11.28 -5.60 -14.76
N VAL A 123 -10.53 -6.60 -14.31
CA VAL A 123 -9.42 -7.16 -15.09
C VAL A 123 -9.92 -7.70 -16.43
N LYS A 124 -11.07 -8.37 -16.45
CA LYS A 124 -11.69 -8.83 -17.70
C LYS A 124 -12.06 -7.66 -18.62
N GLU A 125 -12.73 -6.63 -18.07
CA GLU A 125 -13.09 -5.42 -18.83
C GLU A 125 -11.84 -4.77 -19.47
N LEU A 126 -10.77 -4.56 -18.70
CA LEU A 126 -9.55 -3.91 -19.19
C LEU A 126 -8.75 -4.73 -20.22
N LEU A 127 -8.85 -6.05 -20.17
CA LEU A 127 -8.15 -6.93 -21.11
C LEU A 127 -8.94 -7.19 -22.39
N GLU A 128 -10.27 -7.03 -22.37
CA GLU A 128 -11.14 -7.18 -23.54
C GLU A 128 -11.27 -5.87 -24.35
N ASP A 129 -11.08 -4.71 -23.71
CA ASP A 129 -11.09 -3.40 -24.36
C ASP A 129 -9.76 -3.04 -25.08
N ASN A 130 -8.80 -3.98 -25.15
CA ASN A 130 -7.54 -3.88 -25.90
C ASN A 130 -7.47 -4.91 -27.04
#